data_AF-A0A1H8HHA4-F1
#
_entry.id   AF-A0A1H8HHA4-F1
#
_cell.length_a   1.000
_cell.length_b   1.000
_cell.length_c   1.000
_cell.angle_alpha   90.00
_cell.angle_beta   90.00
_cell.angle_gamma   90.00
#
_symmetry.space_group_name_H-M   'P 1'
#
loop_
_entity.id
_entity.type
_entity.pdbx_description
1 polymer ?
#
loop_
_entity_poly.entity_id
_entity_poly.type
_entity_poly.pdbx_seq_one_letter_code
_entity_poly.pdbx_strand_id
1 'polypeptide(L)'
;MFHGFIPHVMGTRLDILMIHSNLPLLNMLWAHITDELEKLDKMLNRFDATSEVSKLNSHTQQDSVSVSAELEDILRSCQYYYEKTLHLFDITLNDFSQIQIHGNHHISFSNFSVTLDFGGFAKGYALKKIQEILLRGNIENAFVDFGNSSIMGIGHHPYGDCWKVSLQNPYTQQTLDEFCLTDNTLSTSGNTEQYTGHIINPLTGIYNEQKKVTSILSDNPLDAEILSTVWMIADDQQREQINENFKHIKGTIYTL
;
A
#
# COMPACT_ATOMS: atom_id res chain seq x y z
N MET A 1 -26.13 -2.35 7.31
CA MET A 1 -25.09 -2.13 6.30
C MET A 1 -24.88 -0.64 6.18
N PHE A 2 -23.65 -0.18 6.34
CA PHE A 2 -23.22 1.20 6.15
C PHE A 2 -22.29 1.24 4.94
N HIS A 3 -22.42 2.27 4.10
CA HIS A 3 -21.51 2.53 2.99
C HIS A 3 -20.85 3.89 3.20
N GLY A 4 -19.52 3.90 3.20
CA GLY A 4 -18.69 5.10 3.20
C GLY A 4 -17.98 5.24 1.87
N PHE A 5 -17.81 6.48 1.41
CA PHE A 5 -17.16 6.78 0.15
C PHE A 5 -16.33 8.07 0.28
N ILE A 6 -15.06 8.00 -0.12
CA ILE A 6 -14.17 9.15 -0.26
C ILE A 6 -13.76 9.23 -1.74
N PRO A 7 -14.15 10.29 -2.47
CA PRO A 7 -13.91 10.35 -3.90
C PRO A 7 -12.43 10.56 -4.26
N HIS A 8 -11.65 11.21 -3.38
CA HIS A 8 -10.25 11.55 -3.61
C HIS A 8 -9.46 11.47 -2.31
N VAL A 9 -8.57 10.48 -2.21
CA VAL A 9 -7.59 10.27 -1.14
C VAL A 9 -6.45 9.41 -1.67
N MET A 10 -5.20 9.78 -1.40
CA MET A 10 -4.00 9.08 -1.92
C MET A 10 -4.03 8.88 -3.45
N GLY A 11 -4.55 9.87 -4.17
CA GLY A 11 -4.63 9.86 -5.64
C GLY A 11 -5.70 8.96 -6.24
N THR A 12 -6.63 8.41 -5.43
CA THR A 12 -7.72 7.57 -5.92
C THR A 12 -8.96 7.69 -5.03
N ARG A 13 -9.98 6.85 -5.26
CA ARG A 13 -11.17 6.75 -4.41
C ARG A 13 -11.04 5.65 -3.37
N LEU A 14 -11.82 5.75 -2.30
CA LEU A 14 -12.01 4.67 -1.32
C LEU A 14 -13.50 4.41 -1.11
N ASP A 15 -13.88 3.15 -1.17
CA ASP A 15 -15.20 2.63 -0.85
C ASP A 15 -15.10 1.69 0.35
N ILE A 16 -16.02 1.81 1.30
CA ILE A 16 -16.10 0.87 2.43
C ILE A 16 -17.55 0.43 2.69
N LEU A 17 -17.73 -0.87 2.92
CA LEU A 17 -18.95 -1.45 3.44
C LEU A 17 -18.68 -1.99 4.84
N MET A 18 -19.50 -1.60 5.82
CA MET A 18 -19.45 -2.14 7.18
C MET A 18 -20.79 -2.77 7.55
N ILE A 19 -20.74 -4.00 8.06
CA ILE A 19 -21.93 -4.77 8.43
C ILE A 19 -22.00 -4.86 9.95
N HIS A 20 -22.88 -4.04 10.52
CA HIS A 20 -23.16 -4.04 11.96
C HIS A 20 -24.56 -3.47 12.23
N SER A 21 -25.15 -3.79 13.38
CA SER A 21 -26.48 -3.34 13.79
C SER A 21 -26.48 -1.96 14.46
N ASN A 22 -25.36 -1.57 15.08
CA ASN A 22 -25.20 -0.29 15.78
C ASN A 22 -24.76 0.82 14.81
N LEU A 23 -25.71 1.60 14.29
CA LEU A 23 -25.43 2.71 13.37
C LEU A 23 -24.61 3.85 13.99
N PRO A 24 -24.85 4.32 15.24
CA PRO A 24 -23.98 5.29 15.90
C PRO A 24 -22.50 4.88 15.95
N LEU A 25 -22.22 3.59 16.23
CA LEU A 25 -20.86 3.05 16.15
C LEU A 25 -20.28 3.17 14.74
N LEU A 26 -21.03 2.76 13.71
CA LEU A 26 -20.58 2.83 12.32
C LEU A 26 -20.24 4.26 11.88
N ASN A 27 -21.05 5.24 12.27
CA ASN A 27 -20.77 6.65 11.98
C ASN A 27 -19.50 7.15 12.67
N MET A 28 -19.28 6.75 13.94
CA MET A 28 -18.07 7.12 14.67
C MET A 28 -16.81 6.48 14.05
N LEU A 29 -16.88 5.19 13.70
CA LEU A 29 -15.77 4.50 13.03
C LEU A 29 -15.47 5.12 11.66
N TRP A 30 -16.50 5.48 10.90
CA TRP A 30 -16.32 6.16 9.62
C TRP A 30 -15.64 7.52 9.75
N ALA A 31 -16.02 8.32 10.75
CA ALA A 31 -15.36 9.59 11.05
C ALA A 31 -13.87 9.38 11.37
N HIS A 32 -13.56 8.42 12.25
CA HIS A 32 -12.17 8.08 12.58
C HIS A 32 -11.36 7.58 11.38
N ILE A 33 -11.96 6.77 10.50
CA ILE A 33 -11.33 6.30 9.27
C ILE A 33 -11.03 7.48 8.35
N THR A 34 -11.99 8.39 8.17
CA THR A 34 -11.81 9.56 7.32
C THR A 34 -10.70 10.47 7.84
N ASP A 35 -10.70 10.77 9.14
CA ASP A 35 -9.68 11.61 9.78
C ASP A 35 -8.28 10.98 9.65
N GLU A 36 -8.16 9.66 9.86
CA GLU A 36 -6.88 8.96 9.73
C GLU A 36 -6.39 8.97 8.27
N LEU A 37 -7.28 8.74 7.30
CA LEU A 37 -6.94 8.78 5.89
C LEU A 37 -6.50 10.18 5.42
N GLU A 38 -7.19 11.24 5.85
CA GLU A 38 -6.80 12.63 5.55
C GLU A 38 -5.43 12.96 6.15
N LYS A 39 -5.18 12.52 7.39
CA LYS A 39 -3.89 12.69 8.05
C LYS A 39 -2.77 11.97 7.30
N LEU A 40 -2.98 10.71 6.90
CA LEU A 40 -1.99 9.93 6.16
C LEU A 40 -1.73 10.52 4.77
N ASP A 41 -2.78 10.94 4.05
CA ASP A 41 -2.65 11.60 2.75
C ASP A 41 -1.80 12.87 2.87
N LYS A 42 -2.14 13.75 3.82
CA LYS A 42 -1.37 14.97 4.07
C LYS A 42 0.07 14.70 4.48
N MET A 43 0.35 13.64 5.23
CA MET A 43 1.71 13.31 5.67
C MET A 43 2.57 12.76 4.52
N LEU A 44 2.02 11.85 3.71
CA LEU A 44 2.76 11.06 2.72
C LEU A 44 2.73 11.64 1.29
N ASN A 45 1.91 12.66 1.03
CA ASN A 45 1.77 13.26 -0.29
C ASN A 45 2.99 14.11 -0.66
N ARG A 46 3.83 13.59 -1.57
CA ARG A 46 5.01 14.28 -2.12
C ARG A 46 4.71 15.49 -3.02
N PHE A 47 3.45 15.71 -3.39
CA PHE A 47 3.02 16.84 -4.22
C PHE A 47 2.48 18.00 -3.39
N ASP A 48 2.10 17.76 -2.14
CA ASP A 48 1.73 18.81 -1.19
C ASP A 48 2.99 19.38 -0.55
N ALA A 49 3.35 20.61 -0.88
CA ALA A 49 4.54 21.29 -0.33
C ALA A 49 4.52 21.42 1.21
N THR A 50 3.38 21.25 1.86
CA THR A 50 3.23 21.34 3.32
C THR A 50 3.39 20.00 4.04
N SER A 51 3.39 18.88 3.30
CA SER A 51 3.52 17.53 3.86
C SER A 51 4.89 17.30 4.52
N GLU A 52 4.96 16.34 5.43
CA GLU A 52 6.24 15.93 6.02
C GLU A 52 7.18 15.33 4.97
N VAL A 53 6.64 14.54 4.04
CA VAL A 53 7.43 13.96 2.94
C VAL A 53 7.98 15.01 1.99
N SER A 54 7.20 16.03 1.61
CA SER A 54 7.70 17.10 0.75
C SER A 54 8.76 17.94 1.44
N LYS A 55 8.62 18.16 2.76
CA LYS A 55 9.71 18.72 3.55
C LYS A 55 10.93 17.83 3.38
N LEU A 56 10.83 16.53 3.70
CA LEU A 56 11.92 15.55 3.54
C LEU A 56 12.62 15.63 2.18
N ASN A 57 11.86 15.72 1.11
CA ASN A 57 12.36 15.81 -0.27
C ASN A 57 12.99 17.16 -0.64
N SER A 58 12.70 18.22 0.11
CA SER A 58 13.20 19.58 -0.18
C SER A 58 14.46 19.97 0.60
N HIS A 59 15.00 19.08 1.43
CA HIS A 59 16.12 19.41 2.32
C HIS A 59 17.43 19.68 1.58
N THR A 60 18.18 20.65 2.10
CA THR A 60 19.54 20.97 1.68
C THR A 60 20.51 20.73 2.84
N GLN A 61 21.79 20.54 2.51
CA GLN A 61 22.84 19.92 3.32
C GLN A 61 22.92 20.38 4.80
N GLN A 62 23.01 19.39 5.70
CA GLN A 62 23.65 19.36 7.04
C GLN A 62 22.79 19.24 8.30
N ASP A 63 21.48 19.46 8.28
CA ASP A 63 20.67 19.31 9.50
C ASP A 63 19.73 18.11 9.45
N SER A 64 19.68 17.36 10.55
CA SER A 64 18.66 16.35 10.77
C SER A 64 17.28 17.01 10.79
N VAL A 65 16.33 16.40 10.11
CA VAL A 65 14.96 16.87 9.96
C VAL A 65 14.10 16.25 11.04
N SER A 66 13.38 17.07 11.78
CA SER A 66 12.36 16.55 12.69
C SER A 66 11.14 16.04 11.90
N VAL A 67 10.73 14.83 12.22
CA VAL A 67 9.55 14.15 11.66
C VAL A 67 8.56 13.83 12.78
N SER A 68 7.35 13.43 12.45
CA SER A 68 6.44 12.83 13.42
C SER A 68 6.91 11.43 13.83
N ALA A 69 6.46 10.97 15.01
CA ALA A 69 6.70 9.60 15.45
C ALA A 69 6.16 8.57 14.45
N GLU A 70 5.00 8.86 13.84
CA GLU A 70 4.41 7.98 12.85
C GLU A 70 5.22 7.91 11.56
N LEU A 71 5.77 9.03 11.07
CA LEU A 71 6.64 8.98 9.90
C LEU A 71 7.95 8.25 10.19
N GLU A 72 8.51 8.37 11.40
CA GLU A 72 9.66 7.55 11.80
C GLU A 72 9.32 6.05 11.76
N ASP A 73 8.17 5.65 12.33
CA ASP A 73 7.71 4.25 12.30
C ASP A 73 7.48 3.74 10.87
N ILE A 74 6.91 4.59 10.00
CA ILE A 74 6.75 4.28 8.57
C ILE A 74 8.12 4.07 7.92
N LEU A 75 9.09 4.95 8.14
CA LEU A 75 10.43 4.80 7.56
C LEU A 75 11.12 3.53 8.05
N ARG A 76 10.98 3.17 9.34
CA ARG A 76 11.48 1.89 9.87
C ARG A 76 10.78 0.70 9.23
N SER A 77 9.48 0.79 8.98
CA SER A 77 8.75 -0.22 8.24
C SER A 77 9.28 -0.34 6.81
N CYS A 78 9.48 0.77 6.10
CA CYS A 78 10.06 0.76 4.75
C CYS A 78 11.46 0.15 4.74
N GLN A 79 12.30 0.44 5.73
CA GLN A 79 13.61 -0.18 5.89
C GLN A 79 13.51 -1.71 6.03
N TYR A 80 12.56 -2.19 6.82
CA TYR A 80 12.31 -3.63 6.96
C TYR A 80 11.96 -4.26 5.59
N TYR A 81 11.04 -3.66 4.83
CA TYR A 81 10.66 -4.20 3.52
C TYR A 81 11.78 -4.09 2.49
N TYR A 82 12.55 -3.01 2.52
CA TYR A 82 13.74 -2.85 1.69
C TYR A 82 14.67 -4.06 1.86
N GLU A 83 15.06 -4.39 3.10
CA GLU A 83 15.93 -5.55 3.36
C GLU A 83 15.25 -6.88 3.00
N LYS A 84 13.96 -7.04 3.33
CA LYS A 84 13.24 -8.31 3.15
C LYS A 84 12.82 -8.62 1.72
N THR A 85 12.84 -7.62 0.85
CA THR A 85 12.53 -7.76 -0.57
C THR A 85 13.78 -7.79 -1.45
N LEU A 86 14.96 -8.03 -0.87
CA LEU A 86 16.24 -7.99 -1.59
C LEU A 86 16.46 -6.63 -2.27
N HIS A 87 16.04 -5.57 -1.58
CA HIS A 87 16.11 -4.16 -2.01
C HIS A 87 15.24 -3.82 -3.24
N LEU A 88 14.34 -4.72 -3.66
CA LEU A 88 13.41 -4.48 -4.77
C LEU A 88 12.28 -3.50 -4.41
N PHE A 89 11.91 -3.40 -3.14
CA PHE A 89 11.07 -2.31 -2.65
C PHE A 89 11.95 -1.21 -2.07
N ASP A 90 12.01 -0.05 -2.74
CA ASP A 90 12.78 1.11 -2.27
C ASP A 90 12.01 2.40 -2.52
N ILE A 91 11.60 3.07 -1.45
CA ILE A 91 10.88 4.36 -1.50
C ILE A 91 11.75 5.51 -2.01
N THR A 92 13.07 5.35 -2.08
CA THR A 92 14.00 6.34 -2.65
C THR A 92 14.20 6.18 -4.15
N LEU A 93 13.75 5.04 -4.72
CA LEU A 93 13.99 4.60 -6.09
C LEU A 93 15.48 4.53 -6.48
N ASN A 94 16.38 4.43 -5.50
CA ASN A 94 17.83 4.40 -5.73
C ASN A 94 18.56 3.60 -4.65
N ASP A 95 18.60 4.12 -3.41
CA ASP A 95 19.30 3.49 -2.30
C ASP A 95 18.75 3.97 -0.95
N PHE A 96 17.88 3.17 -0.34
CA PHE A 96 17.34 3.42 1.00
C PHE A 96 18.43 3.58 2.07
N SER A 97 19.61 2.95 1.92
CA SER A 97 20.68 3.03 2.92
C SER A 97 21.22 4.45 3.11
N GLN A 98 20.88 5.38 2.21
CA GLN A 98 21.19 6.80 2.33
C GLN A 98 20.36 7.52 3.40
N ILE A 99 19.28 6.90 3.92
CA ILE A 99 18.45 7.44 5.00
C ILE A 99 19.02 7.01 6.35
N GLN A 100 19.30 7.99 7.21
CA GLN A 100 19.76 7.76 8.58
C GLN A 100 18.66 8.16 9.57
N ILE A 101 18.22 7.20 10.38
CA ILE A 101 17.19 7.39 11.41
C ILE A 101 17.89 7.49 12.77
N HIS A 102 17.99 8.70 13.33
CA HIS A 102 18.80 8.99 14.54
C HIS A 102 18.08 8.70 15.87
N GLY A 103 16.80 8.31 15.83
CA GLY A 103 15.93 8.26 16.99
C GLY A 103 15.46 9.67 17.42
N ASN A 104 14.54 9.74 18.39
CA ASN A 104 13.89 11.00 18.80
C ASN A 104 13.28 11.78 17.61
N HIS A 105 12.76 11.08 16.61
CA HIS A 105 12.05 11.65 15.47
C HIS A 105 12.90 12.59 14.60
N HIS A 106 14.15 12.19 14.35
CA HIS A 106 15.09 12.91 13.49
C HIS A 106 15.66 12.03 12.38
N ILE A 107 15.62 12.54 11.15
CA ILE A 107 16.08 11.85 9.93
C ILE A 107 17.13 12.69 9.23
N SER A 108 18.18 12.09 8.68
CA SER A 108 19.08 12.77 7.75
C SER A 108 19.36 11.93 6.51
N PHE A 109 19.83 12.58 5.45
CA PHE A 109 20.22 11.92 4.21
C PHE A 109 21.73 12.10 4.00
N SER A 110 22.44 11.02 3.65
CA SER A 110 23.84 11.12 3.21
C SER A 110 24.00 11.66 1.78
N ASN A 111 22.93 11.62 0.97
CA ASN A 111 22.88 12.20 -0.37
C ASN A 111 21.60 13.03 -0.56
N PHE A 112 21.75 14.24 -1.12
CA PHE A 112 20.69 15.24 -1.30
C PHE A 112 19.83 15.03 -2.56
N SER A 113 20.16 14.06 -3.41
CA SER A 113 19.34 13.71 -4.59
C SER A 113 18.21 12.73 -4.26
N VAL A 114 18.10 12.28 -3.01
CA VAL A 114 17.08 11.30 -2.60
C VAL A 114 15.71 11.96 -2.55
N THR A 115 14.75 11.37 -3.27
CA THR A 115 13.34 11.75 -3.21
C THR A 115 12.55 10.55 -2.70
N LEU A 116 11.76 10.74 -1.65
CA LEU A 116 10.89 9.72 -1.09
C LEU A 116 9.56 9.66 -1.86
N ASP A 117 9.16 8.44 -2.21
CA ASP A 117 7.91 8.08 -2.86
C ASP A 117 7.28 6.88 -2.13
N PHE A 118 6.09 7.10 -1.57
CA PHE A 118 5.34 6.08 -0.83
C PHE A 118 4.23 5.44 -1.66
N GLY A 119 4.22 5.61 -2.99
CA GLY A 119 3.16 5.10 -3.87
C GLY A 119 2.90 3.60 -3.71
N GLY A 120 3.94 2.78 -3.60
CA GLY A 120 3.85 1.33 -3.37
C GLY A 120 3.69 0.92 -1.89
N PHE A 121 3.38 1.85 -0.99
CA PHE A 121 3.29 1.64 0.45
C PHE A 121 2.01 2.22 1.07
N ALA A 122 1.67 3.45 0.70
CA ALA A 122 0.72 4.30 1.41
C ALA A 122 -0.67 3.67 1.55
N LYS A 123 -1.20 3.09 0.47
CA LYS A 123 -2.52 2.43 0.49
C LYS A 123 -2.54 1.17 1.36
N GLY A 124 -1.47 0.36 1.32
CA GLY A 124 -1.33 -0.81 2.20
C GLY A 124 -1.30 -0.41 3.67
N TYR A 125 -0.58 0.67 4.00
CA TYR A 125 -0.52 1.18 5.36
C TYR A 125 -1.86 1.78 5.81
N ALA A 126 -2.55 2.48 4.92
CA ALA A 126 -3.90 2.99 5.16
C ALA A 126 -4.92 1.84 5.40
N LEU A 127 -4.89 0.78 4.59
CA LEU A 127 -5.72 -0.41 4.81
C LEU A 127 -5.41 -1.07 6.15
N LYS A 128 -4.14 -1.12 6.56
CA LYS A 128 -3.74 -1.61 7.89
C LYS A 128 -4.34 -0.75 9.01
N LYS A 129 -4.31 0.58 8.91
CA LYS A 129 -4.96 1.47 9.90
C LYS A 129 -6.47 1.29 9.94
N ILE A 130 -7.11 1.16 8.77
CA ILE A 130 -8.55 0.86 8.68
C ILE A 130 -8.86 -0.46 9.38
N GLN A 131 -8.08 -1.51 9.11
CA GLN A 131 -8.21 -2.82 9.76
C GLN A 131 -8.13 -2.69 11.28
N GLU A 132 -7.13 -1.97 11.80
CA GLU A 132 -6.98 -1.71 13.25
C GLU A 132 -8.20 -0.99 13.85
N ILE A 133 -8.73 0.03 13.17
CA ILE A 133 -9.92 0.77 13.62
C ILE A 133 -11.16 -0.13 13.63
N LEU A 134 -11.38 -0.91 12.58
CA LEU A 134 -12.52 -1.83 12.46
C LEU A 134 -12.48 -2.94 13.51
N LEU A 135 -11.30 -3.54 13.74
CA LEU A 135 -11.09 -4.56 14.76
C LEU A 135 -11.34 -4.00 16.18
N ARG A 136 -10.86 -2.80 16.50
CA ARG A 136 -11.16 -2.13 17.78
C ARG A 136 -12.64 -1.82 17.94
N GLY A 137 -13.33 -1.57 16.83
CA GLY A 137 -14.77 -1.41 16.76
C GLY A 137 -15.59 -2.71 16.84
N ASN A 138 -14.93 -3.87 16.94
CA ASN A 138 -15.54 -5.20 16.84
C ASN A 138 -16.39 -5.39 15.57
N ILE A 139 -15.94 -4.84 14.44
CA ILE A 139 -16.59 -5.07 13.15
C ILE A 139 -16.11 -6.41 12.60
N GLU A 140 -17.03 -7.38 12.56
CA GLU A 140 -16.73 -8.75 12.10
C GLU A 140 -16.78 -8.88 10.57
N ASN A 141 -17.52 -8.01 9.88
CA ASN A 141 -17.76 -8.13 8.45
C ASN A 141 -17.65 -6.75 7.79
N ALA A 142 -16.64 -6.59 6.93
CA ALA A 142 -16.41 -5.37 6.19
C ALA A 142 -15.70 -5.63 4.86
N PHE A 143 -15.86 -4.69 3.93
CA PHE A 143 -15.19 -4.70 2.65
C PHE A 143 -14.65 -3.30 2.38
N VAL A 144 -13.36 -3.20 2.03
CA VAL A 144 -12.69 -1.94 1.72
C VAL A 144 -12.10 -2.06 0.33
N ASP A 145 -12.49 -1.19 -0.59
CA ASP A 145 -11.91 -1.08 -1.93
C ASP A 145 -11.20 0.27 -2.07
N PHE A 146 -9.87 0.21 -2.15
CA PHE A 146 -9.03 1.37 -2.35
C PHE A 146 -8.58 1.45 -3.82
N GLY A 147 -9.47 2.00 -4.65
CA GLY A 147 -9.18 2.30 -6.06
C GLY A 147 -8.98 1.07 -6.94
N ASN A 148 -9.72 -0.01 -6.70
CA ASN A 148 -9.67 -1.32 -7.36
C ASN A 148 -8.35 -2.09 -7.26
N SER A 149 -7.31 -1.48 -6.69
CA SER A 149 -5.94 -2.03 -6.70
C SER A 149 -5.53 -2.54 -5.34
N SER A 150 -6.15 -2.08 -4.26
CA SER A 150 -5.87 -2.56 -2.90
C SER A 150 -7.21 -2.79 -2.21
N ILE A 151 -7.60 -4.06 -2.07
CA ILE A 151 -8.95 -4.46 -1.63
C ILE A 151 -8.82 -5.41 -0.44
N MET A 152 -9.51 -5.10 0.65
CA MET A 152 -9.49 -5.88 1.89
C MET A 152 -10.89 -6.40 2.23
N GLY A 153 -10.98 -7.70 2.54
CA GLY A 153 -12.19 -8.32 3.08
C GLY A 153 -11.97 -8.72 4.54
N ILE A 154 -12.90 -8.35 5.42
CA ILE A 154 -12.99 -8.82 6.81
C ILE A 154 -14.26 -9.66 6.93
N GLY A 155 -14.15 -10.86 7.49
CA GLY A 155 -15.22 -11.84 7.55
C GLY A 155 -15.75 -12.21 6.16
N HIS A 156 -17.06 -12.16 5.99
CA HIS A 156 -17.74 -12.56 4.76
C HIS A 156 -18.86 -11.61 4.36
N HIS A 157 -19.27 -11.72 3.09
CA HIS A 157 -20.43 -11.00 2.58
C HIS A 157 -21.71 -11.47 3.30
N PRO A 158 -22.73 -10.61 3.56
CA PRO A 158 -23.95 -11.01 4.29
C PRO A 158 -24.75 -12.16 3.65
N TYR A 159 -24.54 -12.42 2.37
CA TYR A 159 -25.25 -13.43 1.57
C TYR A 159 -24.29 -14.42 0.89
N GLY A 160 -23.04 -14.54 1.35
CA GLY A 160 -22.07 -15.47 0.77
C GLY A 160 -20.95 -15.82 1.76
N ASP A 161 -20.14 -16.80 1.40
CA ASP A 161 -19.10 -17.33 2.31
C ASP A 161 -17.81 -16.50 2.30
N CYS A 162 -17.69 -15.53 1.39
CA CYS A 162 -16.52 -14.67 1.20
C CYS A 162 -16.92 -13.34 0.55
N TRP A 163 -16.01 -12.37 0.52
CA TRP A 163 -16.12 -11.20 -0.35
C TRP A 163 -15.50 -11.52 -1.72
N LYS A 164 -16.34 -11.64 -2.76
CA LYS A 164 -15.87 -11.95 -4.11
C LYS A 164 -15.32 -10.72 -4.81
N VAL A 165 -14.14 -10.85 -5.41
CA VAL A 165 -13.47 -9.79 -6.17
C VAL A 165 -12.95 -10.36 -7.48
N SER A 166 -13.30 -9.75 -8.61
CA SER A 166 -12.79 -10.16 -9.92
C SER A 166 -11.65 -9.25 -10.35
N LEU A 167 -10.53 -9.83 -10.78
CA LEU A 167 -9.45 -9.10 -11.42
C LEU A 167 -9.70 -9.03 -12.92
N GLN A 168 -9.74 -7.82 -13.48
CA GLN A 168 -9.98 -7.60 -14.90
C GLN A 168 -8.68 -7.29 -15.64
N ASN A 169 -8.59 -7.75 -16.89
CA ASN A 169 -7.54 -7.34 -17.81
C ASN A 169 -7.73 -5.85 -18.14
N PRO A 170 -6.76 -4.97 -17.84
CA PRO A 170 -6.92 -3.53 -18.06
C PRO A 170 -7.04 -3.14 -19.55
N TYR A 171 -6.62 -4.01 -20.48
CA TYR A 171 -6.68 -3.77 -21.93
C TYR A 171 -7.95 -4.34 -22.56
N THR A 172 -8.42 -5.52 -22.13
CA THR A 172 -9.53 -6.23 -22.77
C THR A 172 -10.81 -6.27 -21.95
N GLN A 173 -10.76 -5.87 -20.68
CA GLN A 173 -11.85 -5.96 -19.69
C GLN A 173 -12.33 -7.40 -19.41
N GLN A 174 -11.63 -8.42 -19.91
CA GLN A 174 -11.91 -9.83 -19.58
C GLN A 174 -11.46 -10.13 -18.15
N THR A 175 -12.22 -10.97 -17.44
CA THR A 175 -11.80 -11.46 -16.12
C THR A 175 -10.57 -12.36 -16.26
N LEU A 176 -9.50 -11.99 -15.55
CA LEU A 176 -8.26 -12.76 -15.46
C LEU A 176 -8.32 -13.81 -14.35
N ASP A 177 -8.86 -13.43 -13.19
CA ASP A 177 -9.00 -14.29 -12.02
C ASP A 177 -10.13 -13.78 -11.11
N GLU A 178 -10.55 -14.63 -10.17
CA GLU A 178 -11.51 -14.31 -9.12
C GLU A 178 -10.98 -14.72 -7.75
N PHE A 179 -11.14 -13.83 -6.78
CA PHE A 179 -10.66 -14.01 -5.42
C PHE A 179 -11.83 -14.02 -4.45
N CYS A 180 -11.74 -14.91 -3.46
CA CYS A 180 -12.59 -14.91 -2.27
C CYS A 180 -11.79 -14.32 -1.12
N LEU A 181 -12.15 -13.12 -0.68
CA LEU A 181 -11.49 -12.47 0.45
C LEU A 181 -12.22 -12.79 1.76
N THR A 182 -11.45 -13.26 2.74
CA THR A 182 -11.88 -13.57 4.11
C THR A 182 -10.71 -13.29 5.03
N ASP A 183 -10.79 -12.19 5.78
CA ASP A 183 -9.73 -11.69 6.67
C ASP A 183 -8.37 -11.52 5.97
N ASN A 184 -8.40 -11.12 4.69
CA ASN A 184 -7.21 -10.92 3.89
C ASN A 184 -7.37 -9.77 2.88
N THR A 185 -6.26 -9.41 2.25
CA THR A 185 -6.12 -8.28 1.35
C THR A 185 -5.55 -8.74 0.02
N LEU A 186 -6.17 -8.30 -1.06
CA LEU A 186 -5.71 -8.41 -2.43
C LEU A 186 -5.11 -7.07 -2.87
N SER A 187 -3.84 -7.06 -3.25
CA SER A 187 -3.24 -5.93 -3.94
C SER A 187 -2.82 -6.31 -5.36
N THR A 188 -3.06 -5.41 -6.30
CA THR A 188 -2.78 -5.59 -7.72
C THR A 188 -1.92 -4.45 -8.22
N SER A 189 -0.78 -4.80 -8.83
CA SER A 189 0.10 -3.86 -9.53
C SER A 189 0.25 -4.28 -10.98
N GLY A 190 0.28 -3.31 -11.89
CA GLY A 190 0.37 -3.62 -13.31
C GLY A 190 0.54 -2.40 -14.18
N ASN A 191 1.06 -2.62 -15.39
CA ASN A 191 1.05 -1.59 -16.43
C ASN A 191 -0.31 -1.58 -17.12
N THR A 192 -0.96 -0.41 -17.18
CA THR A 192 -2.21 -0.19 -17.91
C THR A 192 -1.96 0.76 -19.08
N GLU A 193 -2.89 0.90 -20.03
CA GLU A 193 -2.74 1.86 -21.15
C GLU A 193 -2.51 3.30 -20.67
N GLN A 194 -3.04 3.65 -19.50
CA GLN A 194 -2.99 5.01 -18.94
C GLN A 194 -1.80 5.20 -17.98
N TYR A 195 -1.22 4.10 -17.46
CA TYR A 195 -0.14 4.10 -16.48
C TYR A 195 0.90 3.02 -16.83
N THR A 196 1.64 3.20 -17.93
CA THR A 196 2.80 2.37 -18.29
C THR A 196 4.10 2.97 -17.76
N GLY A 197 5.04 2.13 -17.31
CA GLY A 197 6.41 2.57 -17.05
C GLY A 197 6.55 3.46 -15.79
N HIS A 198 5.71 3.25 -14.78
CA HIS A 198 5.83 3.92 -13.48
C HIS A 198 6.55 3.05 -12.43
N ILE A 199 6.76 1.75 -12.72
CA ILE A 199 7.50 0.83 -11.87
C ILE A 199 8.93 0.71 -12.40
N ILE A 200 9.89 1.06 -11.55
CA ILE A 200 11.33 1.00 -11.82
C ILE A 200 11.91 -0.12 -10.98
N ASN A 201 12.83 -0.92 -11.54
CA ASN A 201 13.66 -1.80 -10.73
C ASN A 201 14.77 -0.96 -10.09
N PRO A 202 14.78 -0.76 -8.75
CA PRO A 202 15.74 0.12 -8.09
C PRO A 202 17.19 -0.38 -8.21
N LEU A 203 17.40 -1.69 -8.40
CA LEU A 203 18.74 -2.28 -8.55
C LEU A 203 19.37 -1.99 -9.92
N THR A 204 18.55 -1.81 -10.96
CA THR A 204 19.02 -1.63 -12.33
C THR A 204 18.74 -0.24 -12.89
N GLY A 205 17.82 0.51 -12.28
CA GLY A 205 17.29 1.77 -12.80
C GLY A 205 16.41 1.61 -14.05
N ILE A 206 16.07 0.37 -14.43
CA ILE A 206 15.32 0.09 -15.66
C ILE A 206 13.82 0.08 -15.36
N TYR A 207 13.06 0.77 -16.20
CA TYR A 207 11.60 0.77 -16.17
C TYR A 207 11.05 -0.58 -16.64
N ASN A 208 10.04 -1.08 -15.93
CA ASN A 208 9.30 -2.25 -16.37
C ASN A 208 8.19 -1.84 -17.35
N GLU A 209 8.42 -2.10 -18.63
CA GLU A 209 7.46 -1.80 -19.72
C GLU A 209 6.63 -3.02 -20.15
N GLN A 210 6.78 -4.17 -19.48
CA GLN A 210 6.07 -5.39 -19.83
C GLN A 210 4.56 -5.23 -19.63
N LYS A 211 3.76 -5.71 -20.59
CA LYS A 211 2.31 -5.84 -20.46
C LYS A 211 1.97 -7.00 -19.54
N LYS A 212 2.00 -6.72 -18.25
CA LYS A 212 1.66 -7.69 -17.21
C LYS A 212 0.98 -7.01 -16.02
N VAL A 213 0.23 -7.82 -15.30
CA VAL A 213 -0.38 -7.50 -14.01
C VAL A 213 0.06 -8.57 -13.02
N THR A 214 0.17 -8.18 -11.76
CA THR A 214 0.46 -9.06 -10.64
C THR A 214 -0.60 -8.88 -9.58
N SER A 215 -0.94 -9.95 -8.88
CA SER A 215 -1.84 -9.93 -7.74
C SER A 215 -1.18 -10.63 -6.56
N ILE A 216 -1.21 -10.01 -5.40
CA ILE A 216 -0.79 -10.60 -4.13
C ILE A 216 -1.99 -10.67 -3.20
N LEU A 217 -2.27 -11.87 -2.70
CA LEU A 217 -3.17 -12.10 -1.57
C LEU A 217 -2.34 -12.27 -0.30
N SER A 218 -2.67 -11.55 0.77
CA SER A 218 -2.01 -11.67 2.08
C SER A 218 -2.96 -11.30 3.22
N ASP A 219 -2.78 -11.90 4.39
CA ASP A 219 -3.50 -11.52 5.62
C ASP A 219 -3.04 -10.15 6.18
N ASN A 220 -1.87 -9.68 5.75
CA ASN A 220 -1.32 -8.37 6.09
C ASN A 220 -1.48 -7.41 4.90
N PRO A 221 -2.27 -6.32 5.04
CA PRO A 221 -2.51 -5.38 3.95
C PRO A 221 -1.24 -4.72 3.39
N LEU A 222 -0.24 -4.52 4.24
CA LEU A 222 1.00 -3.88 3.84
C LEU A 222 1.92 -4.84 3.05
N ASP A 223 1.93 -6.12 3.41
CA ASP A 223 2.64 -7.16 2.65
C ASP A 223 2.03 -7.27 1.25
N ALA A 224 0.70 -7.30 1.14
CA ALA A 224 0.02 -7.36 -0.16
C ALA A 224 0.43 -6.18 -1.05
N GLU A 225 0.36 -4.95 -0.53
CA GLU A 225 0.65 -3.74 -1.28
C GLU A 225 2.08 -3.68 -1.80
N ILE A 226 3.05 -3.92 -0.91
CA ILE A 226 4.46 -3.83 -1.26
C ILE A 226 4.85 -4.94 -2.23
N LEU A 227 4.41 -6.16 -1.95
CA LEU A 227 4.81 -7.31 -2.75
C LEU A 227 4.16 -7.30 -4.13
N SER A 228 3.02 -6.63 -4.34
CA SER A 228 2.43 -6.52 -5.68
C SER A 228 3.37 -5.74 -6.61
N THR A 229 3.98 -4.66 -6.13
CA THR A 229 4.99 -3.92 -6.90
C THR A 229 6.26 -4.75 -7.08
N VAL A 230 6.73 -5.43 -6.03
CA VAL A 230 7.95 -6.26 -6.11
C VAL A 230 7.78 -7.42 -7.09
N TRP A 231 6.61 -8.08 -7.13
CA TRP A 231 6.35 -9.19 -8.06
C TRP A 231 6.42 -8.76 -9.52
N MET A 232 6.19 -7.48 -9.82
CA MET A 232 6.34 -6.94 -11.17
C MET A 232 7.80 -6.95 -11.63
N ILE A 233 8.78 -6.91 -10.73
CA ILE A 233 10.19 -6.69 -11.10
C ILE A 233 11.14 -7.79 -10.64
N ALA A 234 10.76 -8.57 -9.62
CA ALA A 234 11.54 -9.72 -9.16
C ALA A 234 11.70 -10.77 -10.27
N ASP A 235 12.79 -11.53 -10.25
CA ASP A 235 12.91 -12.79 -10.99
C ASP A 235 12.38 -13.98 -10.17
N ASP A 236 12.42 -15.18 -10.75
CA ASP A 236 11.90 -16.39 -10.08
C ASP A 236 12.65 -16.72 -8.81
N GLN A 237 13.98 -16.60 -8.81
CA GLN A 237 14.82 -16.90 -7.65
C GLN A 237 14.59 -15.90 -6.52
N GLN A 238 14.48 -14.61 -6.85
CA GLN A 238 14.15 -13.56 -5.90
C GLN A 238 12.77 -13.79 -5.29
N ARG A 239 11.75 -14.16 -6.08
CA ARG A 239 10.41 -14.47 -5.55
C ARG A 239 10.43 -15.65 -4.58
N GLU A 240 11.18 -16.71 -4.89
CA GLU A 240 11.34 -17.85 -3.99
C GLU A 240 11.93 -17.43 -2.64
N GLN A 241 13.02 -16.65 -2.65
CA GLN A 241 13.65 -16.14 -1.43
C GLN A 241 12.75 -15.18 -0.64
N ILE A 242 12.00 -14.32 -1.34
CA ILE A 242 11.08 -13.38 -0.70
C ILE A 242 9.93 -14.14 -0.04
N ASN A 243 9.40 -15.19 -0.68
CA ASN A 243 8.37 -16.05 -0.07
C ASN A 243 8.83 -16.71 1.25
N GLU A 244 10.13 -16.92 1.46
CA GLU A 244 10.63 -17.43 2.75
C GLU A 244 10.53 -16.40 3.89
N ASN A 245 10.55 -15.11 3.55
CA ASN A 245 10.47 -14.00 4.51
C ASN A 245 9.02 -13.62 4.88
N PHE A 246 8.07 -13.88 3.99
CA PHE A 246 6.67 -13.47 4.13
C PHE A 246 5.75 -14.68 4.17
N LYS A 247 5.08 -14.90 5.29
CA LYS A 247 4.15 -16.02 5.45
C LYS A 247 2.77 -15.65 4.90
N HIS A 248 2.01 -16.66 4.47
CA HIS A 248 0.61 -16.51 4.03
C HIS A 248 0.39 -15.58 2.84
N ILE A 249 1.37 -15.50 1.94
CA ILE A 249 1.24 -14.77 0.68
C ILE A 249 0.95 -15.73 -0.48
N LYS A 250 0.09 -15.31 -1.39
CA LYS A 250 -0.13 -15.97 -2.69
C LYS A 250 -0.01 -14.94 -3.80
N GLY A 251 1.10 -15.02 -4.54
CA GLY A 251 1.37 -14.12 -5.67
C GLY A 251 1.15 -14.79 -7.02
N THR A 252 0.48 -14.10 -7.94
CA THR A 252 0.25 -14.54 -9.33
C THR A 252 0.68 -13.44 -10.30
N ILE A 253 1.25 -13.84 -11.44
CA ILE A 253 1.61 -12.93 -12.55
C ILE A 253 0.76 -13.30 -13.77
N TYR A 254 0.14 -12.30 -14.40
CA TYR A 254 -0.65 -12.43 -15.62
C TYR A 254 0.02 -11.64 -16.73
N THR A 255 0.36 -12.32 -17.83
CA THR A 255 0.77 -11.66 -19.08
C THR A 255 -0.48 -11.24 -19.87
N LEU A 256 -0.50 -10.01 -20.39
CA LEU A 256 -1.68 -9.36 -20.96
C LEU A 256 -1.60 -9.16 -22.47
#